data_AF-U6REQ8-F1
#
_entry.id   AF-U6REQ8-F1
#
_cell.length_a   1.000
_cell.length_b   1.000
_cell.length_c   1.000
_cell.angle_alpha   90.00
_cell.angle_beta   90.00
_cell.angle_gamma   90.00
#
_symmetry.space_group_name_H-M   'P 1'
#
loop_
_entity.id
_entity.type
_entity.pdbx_description
1 polymer ?
#
loop_
_entity_poly.entity_id
_entity_poly.type
_entity_poly.pdbx_seq_one_letter_code
_entity_poly.pdbx_strand_id
1 'polypeptide(L)'
;MKKCYVLLLFTMLGFTINAQSVWDGTAMTWTKGDGTSTNPYLIENGQHLAYLSEQVRNGETYKNKFFKLNNDLDMGATADHKFTPIGVFDEYTDSSKPELGIVDDSKYFLGVFDGNNKKIDNIHVFFIDEQSVGGTGLFACISTGAAIKNLGIGENSIIEGGDGTGSLVGNMKGGIIENCYNEGLVTGIGGSFGTGGLIGVGEYGKITNCYNTGMVKGVSDVGGIVGYVDKNFTIDNCYNCGMINASGLFVGGLVGLMYAGTITNSYNIGMISDGPLFVNAIVGATDMDPFVIKNCYYSKELTNIGEEITNGISEKSVEEMKAASFITLLNGGQNPIAWTADTRNINGGFPILVWQSSPVTGIQNANEKTDCNIYVVDKSIVVECSENVPCQMNVINLNGKIINSQTFLQNNSLNITDSGIYIVTVNINGQQYTSKVVIK
;
A
#
# COMPACT_ATOMS: atom_id res chain seq x y z
N MET A 1 71.98 4.65 -11.69
CA MET A 1 70.67 4.48 -12.39
C MET A 1 69.56 4.57 -11.36
N LYS A 2 68.88 5.72 -11.29
CA LYS A 2 67.78 5.97 -10.35
C LYS A 2 66.53 5.26 -10.87
N LYS A 3 65.91 4.40 -10.06
CA LYS A 3 64.64 3.73 -10.39
C LYS A 3 63.49 4.68 -10.02
N CYS A 4 62.77 5.18 -11.02
CA CYS A 4 61.52 5.90 -10.84
C CYS A 4 60.42 4.90 -10.47
N TYR A 5 59.83 5.04 -9.30
CA TYR A 5 58.56 4.39 -8.95
C TYR A 5 57.43 5.34 -9.35
N VAL A 6 56.62 4.93 -10.33
CA VAL A 6 55.38 5.61 -10.68
C VAL A 6 54.33 5.17 -9.67
N LEU A 7 53.92 6.11 -8.81
CA LEU A 7 52.82 5.93 -7.87
C LEU A 7 51.50 6.08 -8.66
N LEU A 8 50.84 4.96 -8.97
CA LEU A 8 49.48 4.95 -9.53
C LEU A 8 48.48 5.33 -8.43
N LEU A 9 48.03 6.58 -8.45
CA LEU A 9 46.90 7.06 -7.66
C LEU A 9 45.61 6.45 -8.23
N PHE A 10 45.07 5.44 -7.57
CA PHE A 10 43.70 4.98 -7.79
C PHE A 10 42.74 6.00 -7.17
N THR A 11 42.11 6.82 -8.00
CA THR A 11 40.91 7.56 -7.62
C THR A 11 39.75 6.56 -7.54
N MET A 12 39.44 6.10 -6.32
CA MET A 12 38.15 5.46 -6.03
C MET A 12 37.05 6.50 -6.27
N LEU A 13 36.35 6.42 -7.41
CA LEU A 13 35.03 7.03 -7.51
C LEU A 13 34.12 6.30 -6.53
N GLY A 14 33.89 6.90 -5.37
CA GLY A 14 32.87 6.44 -4.45
C GLY A 14 31.53 6.52 -5.13
N PHE A 15 30.94 5.37 -5.45
CA PHE A 15 29.51 5.30 -5.69
C PHE A 15 28.84 5.59 -4.36
N THR A 16 28.34 6.81 -4.18
CA THR A 16 27.37 7.09 -3.13
C THR A 16 26.12 6.31 -3.50
N ILE A 17 25.95 5.14 -2.87
CA ILE A 17 24.64 4.57 -2.68
C ILE A 17 23.91 5.63 -1.86
N ASN A 18 23.04 6.43 -2.50
CA ASN A 18 22.12 7.28 -1.76
C ASN A 18 21.16 6.34 -1.04
N ALA A 19 21.57 5.90 0.15
CA ALA A 19 20.62 5.43 1.14
C ALA A 19 19.61 6.57 1.30
N GLN A 20 18.34 6.26 1.09
CA GLN A 20 17.28 7.23 1.30
C GLN A 20 17.41 7.78 2.71
N SER A 21 17.56 9.10 2.83
CA SER A 21 17.66 9.74 4.12
C SER A 21 16.32 9.64 4.83
N VAL A 22 16.34 9.10 6.05
CA VAL A 22 15.24 9.19 7.00
C VAL A 22 14.78 10.64 7.08
N TRP A 23 13.46 10.87 7.13
CA TRP A 23 12.90 12.22 7.25
C TRP A 23 13.46 12.94 8.50
N ASP A 24 13.83 14.21 8.34
CA ASP A 24 14.49 15.02 9.36
C ASP A 24 13.56 16.06 9.99
N GLY A 25 12.26 15.99 9.70
CA GLY A 25 11.24 16.91 10.25
C GLY A 25 11.06 18.18 9.44
N THR A 26 11.84 18.38 8.37
CA THR A 26 11.76 19.58 7.52
C THR A 26 10.87 19.36 6.30
N ALA A 27 10.50 20.46 5.64
CA ALA A 27 9.74 20.44 4.39
C ALA A 27 10.56 21.06 3.25
N MET A 28 10.43 20.48 2.05
CA MET A 28 11.09 20.96 0.83
C MET A 28 10.18 20.75 -0.38
N THR A 29 10.11 21.76 -1.26
CA THR A 29 9.33 21.67 -2.50
C THR A 29 9.90 20.61 -3.44
N TRP A 30 9.03 20.02 -4.26
CA TRP A 30 9.40 19.00 -5.23
C TRP A 30 10.36 19.56 -6.27
N THR A 31 11.31 18.74 -6.72
CA THR A 31 12.29 19.12 -7.74
C THR A 31 11.93 18.62 -9.15
N LYS A 32 10.94 17.71 -9.24
CA LYS A 32 10.51 17.06 -10.49
C LYS A 32 8.99 16.99 -10.57
N GLY A 33 8.48 17.10 -11.80
CA GLY A 33 7.05 17.12 -12.09
C GLY A 33 6.43 18.52 -12.08
N ASP A 34 5.36 18.70 -12.84
CA ASP A 34 4.54 19.93 -12.89
C ASP A 34 3.11 19.71 -12.34
N GLY A 35 2.87 18.51 -11.81
CA GLY A 35 1.61 18.10 -11.23
C GLY A 35 0.53 17.77 -12.26
N THR A 36 0.86 17.65 -13.54
CA THR A 36 -0.05 17.10 -14.56
C THR A 36 -0.12 15.57 -14.48
N SER A 37 -1.15 14.96 -15.09
CA SER A 37 -1.31 13.50 -15.09
C SER A 37 -0.17 12.75 -15.80
N THR A 38 0.47 13.38 -16.79
CA THR A 38 1.62 12.82 -17.52
C THR A 38 2.97 13.14 -16.86
N ASN A 39 3.00 14.13 -15.97
CA ASN A 39 4.22 14.59 -15.29
C ASN A 39 3.92 14.99 -13.83
N PRO A 40 3.51 14.01 -12.99
CA PRO A 40 3.09 14.27 -11.62
C PRO A 40 4.26 14.80 -10.78
N TYR A 41 3.96 15.57 -9.73
CA TYR A 41 4.95 15.94 -8.73
C TYR A 41 5.52 14.66 -8.09
N LEU A 42 6.84 14.50 -8.15
CA LEU A 42 7.50 13.32 -7.58
C LEU A 42 7.83 13.53 -6.11
N ILE A 43 7.32 12.64 -5.27
CA ILE A 43 7.64 12.58 -3.85
C ILE A 43 8.78 11.57 -3.70
N GLU A 44 9.99 12.09 -3.50
CA GLU A 44 11.23 11.31 -3.49
C GLU A 44 11.73 11.04 -2.05
N ASN A 45 11.25 11.82 -1.07
CA ASN A 45 11.66 11.79 0.34
C ASN A 45 10.55 12.34 1.25
N GLY A 46 10.76 12.26 2.57
CA GLY A 46 9.81 12.77 3.57
C GLY A 46 9.60 14.28 3.53
N GLN A 47 10.62 15.06 3.16
CA GLN A 47 10.53 16.52 3.06
C GLN A 47 9.53 16.97 1.97
N HIS A 48 9.46 16.25 0.84
CA HIS A 48 8.46 16.48 -0.21
C HIS A 48 7.02 16.20 0.27
N LEU A 49 6.84 15.18 1.12
CA LEU A 49 5.55 14.83 1.70
C LEU A 49 5.14 15.85 2.77
N ALA A 50 6.07 16.28 3.62
CA ALA A 50 5.85 17.33 4.61
C ALA A 50 5.48 18.67 3.94
N TYR A 51 6.12 19.01 2.82
CA TYR A 51 5.76 20.20 2.05
C TYR A 51 4.32 20.12 1.52
N LEU A 52 3.87 18.97 1.02
CA LEU A 52 2.47 18.78 0.63
C LEU A 52 1.53 19.07 1.81
N SER A 53 1.83 18.53 2.99
CA SER A 53 1.05 18.78 4.21
C SER A 53 0.97 20.28 4.53
N GLU A 54 2.09 20.99 4.55
CA GLU A 54 2.13 22.44 4.82
C GLU A 54 1.28 23.24 3.83
N GLN A 55 1.35 22.93 2.54
CA GLN A 55 0.61 23.66 1.51
C GLN A 55 -0.91 23.43 1.63
N VAL A 56 -1.35 22.19 1.85
CA VAL A 56 -2.78 21.89 2.04
C VAL A 56 -3.31 22.56 3.31
N ARG A 57 -2.54 22.53 4.41
CA ARG A 57 -2.89 23.25 5.64
C ARG A 57 -2.90 24.77 5.48
N ASN A 58 -2.27 25.32 4.44
CA ASN A 58 -2.36 26.74 4.08
C ASN A 58 -3.46 27.06 3.06
N GLY A 59 -4.28 26.06 2.68
CA GLY A 59 -5.46 26.24 1.83
C GLY A 59 -5.26 25.84 0.37
N GLU A 60 -4.09 25.34 -0.03
CA GLU A 60 -3.91 24.79 -1.38
C GLU A 60 -4.58 23.42 -1.50
N THR A 61 -5.63 23.32 -2.31
CA THR A 61 -6.40 22.07 -2.45
C THR A 61 -5.74 21.04 -3.34
N TYR A 62 -4.83 21.45 -4.23
CA TYR A 62 -4.26 20.64 -5.30
C TYR A 62 -5.30 19.98 -6.22
N LYS A 63 -6.48 20.61 -6.37
CA LYS A 63 -7.52 20.13 -7.27
C LYS A 63 -6.96 19.92 -8.69
N ASN A 64 -7.20 18.74 -9.25
CA ASN A 64 -6.70 18.30 -10.57
C ASN A 64 -5.16 18.22 -10.68
N LYS A 65 -4.42 18.18 -9.57
CA LYS A 65 -2.98 17.93 -9.55
C LYS A 65 -2.65 16.51 -9.16
N PHE A 66 -1.52 16.01 -9.65
CA PHE A 66 -1.11 14.62 -9.52
C PHE A 66 0.23 14.51 -8.79
N PHE A 67 0.29 13.61 -7.82
CA PHE A 67 1.46 13.26 -7.03
C PHE A 67 1.78 11.78 -7.24
N LYS A 68 3.07 11.45 -7.23
CA LYS A 68 3.53 10.07 -7.34
C LYS A 68 4.69 9.81 -6.39
N LEU A 69 4.60 8.74 -5.60
CA LEU A 69 5.76 8.25 -4.85
C LEU A 69 6.79 7.66 -5.81
N ASN A 70 8.03 8.10 -5.66
CA ASN A 70 9.15 7.56 -6.44
C ASN A 70 9.73 6.30 -5.78
N ASN A 71 9.79 6.28 -4.45
CA ASN A 71 10.32 5.21 -3.62
C ASN A 71 9.38 4.93 -2.45
N ASP A 72 9.59 3.82 -1.74
CA ASP A 72 9.07 3.70 -0.37
C ASP A 72 9.61 4.86 0.47
N LEU A 73 8.87 5.35 1.45
CA LEU A 73 9.32 6.43 2.34
C LEU A 73 9.55 5.91 3.74
N ASP A 74 10.73 6.20 4.31
CA ASP A 74 11.03 6.00 5.72
C ASP A 74 10.93 7.35 6.45
N MET A 75 9.91 7.49 7.28
CA MET A 75 9.57 8.73 7.99
C MET A 75 10.18 8.82 9.39
N GLY A 76 10.98 7.82 9.81
CA GLY A 76 11.83 7.92 11.01
C GLY A 76 11.13 7.96 12.35
N ALA A 77 9.91 7.39 12.46
CA ALA A 77 9.07 7.43 13.65
C ALA A 77 9.87 7.21 14.94
N THR A 78 9.90 8.27 15.72
CA THR A 78 10.16 8.26 17.16
C THR A 78 9.01 9.03 17.80
N ALA A 79 8.71 8.80 19.08
CA ALA A 79 7.59 9.46 19.77
C ALA A 79 7.66 11.01 19.70
N ASP A 80 8.86 11.56 19.45
CA ASP A 80 9.13 13.00 19.35
C ASP A 80 9.12 13.52 17.90
N HIS A 81 8.99 12.64 16.90
CA HIS A 81 9.05 12.98 15.47
C HIS A 81 7.70 12.72 14.78
N LYS A 82 6.79 13.69 14.93
CA LYS A 82 5.41 13.58 14.45
C LYS A 82 5.23 14.20 13.07
N PHE A 83 4.56 13.48 12.19
CA PHE A 83 4.08 14.00 10.91
C PHE A 83 2.73 14.69 11.11
N THR A 84 2.63 15.92 10.59
CA THR A 84 1.38 16.67 10.61
C THR A 84 0.49 16.20 9.44
N PRO A 85 -0.75 15.76 9.67
CA PRO A 85 -1.67 15.33 8.61
C PRO A 85 -1.79 16.30 7.44
N ILE A 86 -1.98 15.76 6.23
CA ILE A 86 -2.27 16.55 5.04
C ILE A 86 -3.71 17.04 5.12
N GLY A 87 -3.87 18.34 5.38
CA GLY A 87 -5.17 19.00 5.55
C GLY A 87 -5.54 19.27 7.01
N VAL A 88 -6.74 19.83 7.20
CA VAL A 88 -7.36 20.11 8.49
C VAL A 88 -8.84 19.83 8.34
N PHE A 89 -9.44 19.04 9.23
CA PHE A 89 -10.89 18.83 9.25
C PHE A 89 -11.49 19.66 10.38
N ASP A 90 -12.42 20.54 10.03
CA ASP A 90 -13.05 21.46 10.98
C ASP A 90 -14.49 21.76 10.57
N GLU A 91 -15.40 20.87 10.97
CA GLU A 91 -16.83 21.07 10.85
C GLU A 91 -17.48 21.26 12.22
N TYR A 92 -18.23 22.35 12.38
CA TYR A 92 -18.85 22.68 13.66
C TYR A 92 -20.19 23.40 13.48
N THR A 93 -20.98 23.42 14.54
CA THR A 93 -22.19 24.25 14.61
C THR A 93 -21.89 25.54 15.38
N ASP A 94 -22.11 26.70 14.77
CA ASP A 94 -22.02 27.98 15.48
C ASP A 94 -23.28 28.16 16.35
N SER A 95 -23.12 27.95 17.66
CA SER A 95 -24.22 28.10 18.64
C SER A 95 -24.83 29.51 18.67
N SER A 96 -24.12 30.53 18.16
CA SER A 96 -24.62 31.90 18.05
C SER A 96 -25.43 32.16 16.76
N LYS A 97 -25.31 31.26 15.77
CA LYS A 97 -26.01 31.31 14.47
C LYS A 97 -26.52 29.91 14.06
N PRO A 98 -27.38 29.27 14.87
CA PRO A 98 -27.85 27.91 14.62
C PRO A 98 -28.60 27.77 13.28
N GLU A 99 -29.14 28.87 12.74
CA GLU A 99 -29.80 28.91 11.43
C GLU A 99 -28.87 28.61 10.24
N LEU A 100 -27.55 28.74 10.43
CA LEU A 100 -26.56 28.45 9.38
C LEU A 100 -26.27 26.95 9.24
N GLY A 101 -26.69 26.12 10.21
CA GLY A 101 -26.39 24.70 10.21
C GLY A 101 -24.92 24.40 10.50
N ILE A 102 -24.37 23.38 9.83
CA ILE A 102 -22.96 23.00 9.94
C ILE A 102 -22.13 23.98 9.11
N VAL A 103 -21.12 24.59 9.75
CA VAL A 103 -20.07 25.38 9.09
C VAL A 103 -18.90 24.43 8.81
N ASP A 104 -18.35 24.49 7.60
CA ASP A 104 -17.19 23.69 7.17
C ASP A 104 -16.01 24.63 6.86
N ASP A 105 -15.06 24.70 7.80
CA ASP A 105 -13.79 25.44 7.68
C ASP A 105 -12.61 24.50 7.35
N SER A 106 -12.92 23.28 6.87
CA SER A 106 -11.92 22.28 6.53
C SER A 106 -11.03 22.68 5.35
N LYS A 107 -9.79 22.17 5.37
CA LYS A 107 -8.78 22.30 4.32
C LYS A 107 -8.53 20.94 3.68
N TYR A 108 -9.33 20.65 2.66
CA TYR A 108 -9.31 19.37 1.95
C TYR A 108 -8.14 19.24 0.98
N PHE A 109 -7.59 18.03 0.89
CA PHE A 109 -6.85 17.61 -0.30
C PHE A 109 -7.82 17.10 -1.38
N LEU A 110 -7.71 17.65 -2.59
CA LEU A 110 -8.57 17.36 -3.76
C LEU A 110 -7.76 16.85 -4.97
N GLY A 111 -6.50 16.48 -4.78
CA GLY A 111 -5.61 15.98 -5.82
C GLY A 111 -5.62 14.45 -5.96
N VAL A 112 -4.77 13.95 -6.85
CA VAL A 112 -4.52 12.51 -7.02
C VAL A 112 -3.17 12.16 -6.42
N PHE A 113 -3.16 11.27 -5.43
CA PHE A 113 -1.95 10.73 -4.82
C PHE A 113 -1.78 9.26 -5.21
N ASP A 114 -0.81 8.99 -6.09
CA ASP A 114 -0.46 7.65 -6.54
C ASP A 114 0.77 7.15 -5.78
N GLY A 115 0.56 6.21 -4.86
CA GLY A 115 1.63 5.52 -4.14
C GLY A 115 2.50 4.67 -5.05
N ASN A 116 2.11 4.40 -6.31
CA ASN A 116 2.92 3.64 -7.27
C ASN A 116 3.39 2.27 -6.73
N ASN A 117 2.52 1.63 -5.94
CA ASN A 117 2.78 0.38 -5.22
C ASN A 117 3.94 0.47 -4.22
N LYS A 118 4.12 1.66 -3.63
CA LYS A 118 5.10 1.94 -2.58
C LYS A 118 4.40 2.10 -1.24
N LYS A 119 5.17 1.96 -0.17
CA LYS A 119 4.72 2.21 1.20
C LYS A 119 5.37 3.44 1.81
N ILE A 120 4.65 4.08 2.73
CA ILE A 120 5.18 5.02 3.70
C ILE A 120 5.25 4.27 5.03
N ASP A 121 6.44 4.14 5.59
CA ASP A 121 6.71 3.39 6.81
C ASP A 121 7.39 4.27 7.85
N ASN A 122 7.41 3.80 9.10
CA ASN A 122 7.90 4.57 10.24
C ASN A 122 7.30 5.99 10.29
N ILE A 123 6.02 6.17 9.96
CA ILE A 123 5.35 7.47 10.09
C ILE A 123 4.57 7.51 11.41
N HIS A 124 4.81 8.53 12.23
CA HIS A 124 3.98 8.80 13.41
C HIS A 124 3.04 9.95 13.10
N VAL A 125 1.77 9.65 12.80
CA VAL A 125 0.73 10.67 12.62
C VAL A 125 0.02 10.86 13.96
N PHE A 126 0.10 12.06 14.50
CA PHE A 126 -0.57 12.42 15.75
C PHE A 126 -1.18 13.81 15.62
N PHE A 127 -2.48 13.93 15.90
CA PHE A 127 -3.15 15.23 15.85
C PHE A 127 -4.25 15.35 16.90
N ILE A 128 -3.99 16.20 17.90
CA ILE A 128 -4.96 16.68 18.88
C ILE A 128 -4.75 18.20 18.93
N ASP A 129 -5.16 18.89 17.86
CA ASP A 129 -5.06 20.35 17.76
C ASP A 129 -6.29 21.00 18.41
N GLU A 130 -6.12 22.17 19.02
CA GLU A 130 -7.23 22.97 19.55
C GLU A 130 -8.07 23.61 18.43
N GLN A 131 -7.56 23.67 17.20
CA GLN A 131 -8.24 24.27 16.04
C GLN A 131 -8.97 23.26 15.14
N SER A 132 -8.98 21.97 15.48
CA SER A 132 -9.60 20.94 14.65
C SER A 132 -10.52 20.08 15.49
N VAL A 133 -11.73 19.85 14.99
CA VAL A 133 -12.70 18.97 15.66
C VAL A 133 -12.48 17.48 15.38
N GLY A 134 -11.53 17.10 14.50
CA GLY A 134 -11.23 15.70 14.20
C GLY A 134 -10.41 15.49 12.93
N GLY A 135 -10.38 14.27 12.41
CA GLY A 135 -9.73 13.93 11.13
C GLY A 135 -8.23 13.67 11.28
N THR A 136 -7.88 12.46 11.69
CA THR A 136 -6.49 12.01 11.78
C THR A 136 -6.21 10.88 10.81
N GLY A 137 -5.21 11.07 9.98
CA GLY A 137 -4.65 10.09 9.05
C GLY A 137 -3.52 10.74 8.26
N LEU A 138 -2.90 10.00 7.32
CA LEU A 138 -1.95 10.63 6.39
C LEU A 138 -2.57 11.89 5.74
N PHE A 139 -3.84 11.79 5.36
CA PHE A 139 -4.71 12.90 5.03
C PHE A 139 -5.71 13.11 6.16
N ALA A 140 -5.79 14.32 6.72
CA ALA A 140 -6.81 14.66 7.71
C ALA A 140 -8.21 14.54 7.07
N CYS A 141 -8.35 15.10 5.88
CA CYS A 141 -9.59 15.01 5.11
C CYS A 141 -9.37 15.09 3.60
N ILE A 142 -10.23 14.37 2.88
CA ILE A 142 -10.36 14.45 1.42
C ILE A 142 -11.83 14.63 1.03
N SER A 143 -12.07 15.13 -0.17
CA SER A 143 -13.43 15.28 -0.69
C SER A 143 -13.49 14.96 -2.19
N THR A 144 -14.65 15.19 -2.81
CA THR A 144 -14.93 14.94 -4.22
C THR A 144 -13.84 15.53 -5.13
N GLY A 145 -13.27 14.67 -5.98
CA GLY A 145 -12.15 15.01 -6.86
C GLY A 145 -10.81 14.44 -6.39
N ALA A 146 -10.69 14.08 -5.11
CA ALA A 146 -9.51 13.41 -4.58
C ALA A 146 -9.46 11.92 -4.98
N ALA A 147 -8.24 11.41 -5.19
CA ALA A 147 -8.00 9.99 -5.31
C ALA A 147 -6.67 9.60 -4.62
N ILE A 148 -6.70 8.58 -3.77
CA ILE A 148 -5.52 7.97 -3.15
C ILE A 148 -5.43 6.54 -3.65
N LYS A 149 -4.33 6.15 -4.29
CA LYS A 149 -4.23 4.81 -4.88
C LYS A 149 -2.84 4.19 -4.76
N ASN A 150 -2.80 2.86 -4.77
CA ASN A 150 -1.57 2.06 -4.83
C ASN A 150 -0.58 2.40 -3.69
N LEU A 151 -1.09 2.65 -2.49
CA LEU A 151 -0.32 3.16 -1.36
C LEU A 151 -0.45 2.26 -0.14
N GLY A 152 0.69 1.92 0.46
CA GLY A 152 0.76 1.24 1.75
C GLY A 152 1.13 2.16 2.91
N ILE A 153 0.50 1.96 4.07
CA ILE A 153 1.04 2.40 5.35
C ILE A 153 1.74 1.20 5.99
N GLY A 154 3.05 1.32 6.22
CA GLY A 154 3.89 0.22 6.67
C GLY A 154 3.72 -0.12 8.15
N GLU A 155 4.10 -1.35 8.49
CA GLU A 155 3.98 -1.98 9.82
C GLU A 155 4.59 -1.21 10.99
N ASN A 156 5.60 -0.36 10.75
CA ASN A 156 6.26 0.41 11.80
C ASN A 156 5.61 1.80 12.00
N SER A 157 4.50 2.06 11.31
CA SER A 157 3.77 3.32 11.41
C SER A 157 2.81 3.32 12.59
N ILE A 158 2.62 4.49 13.18
CA ILE A 158 1.74 4.73 14.32
C ILE A 158 0.82 5.89 13.97
N ILE A 159 -0.49 5.66 14.05
CA ILE A 159 -1.52 6.68 13.83
C ILE A 159 -2.36 6.80 15.09
N GLU A 160 -2.37 7.99 15.66
CA GLU A 160 -3.01 8.30 16.94
C GLU A 160 -3.84 9.58 16.80
N GLY A 161 -5.15 9.48 16.93
CA GLY A 161 -6.07 10.60 16.73
C GLY A 161 -7.30 10.54 17.61
N GLY A 162 -8.08 11.62 17.63
CA GLY A 162 -9.38 11.68 18.31
C GLY A 162 -10.50 11.13 17.43
N ASP A 163 -11.50 11.97 17.16
CA ASP A 163 -12.61 11.65 16.26
C ASP A 163 -12.15 11.60 14.79
N GLY A 164 -12.68 10.63 14.04
CA GLY A 164 -12.36 10.40 12.64
C GLY A 164 -10.90 10.00 12.45
N THR A 165 -10.51 8.83 12.96
CA THR A 165 -9.13 8.35 12.88
C THR A 165 -9.00 7.15 11.92
N GLY A 166 -8.17 7.29 10.90
CA GLY A 166 -7.81 6.22 9.97
C GLY A 166 -6.38 6.35 9.45
N SER A 167 -5.73 5.25 9.07
CA SER A 167 -4.32 5.32 8.65
C SER A 167 -4.09 6.19 7.41
N LEU A 168 -5.00 6.14 6.43
CA LEU A 168 -4.93 6.93 5.21
C LEU A 168 -5.71 8.23 5.34
N VAL A 169 -6.96 8.15 5.77
CA VAL A 169 -7.87 9.30 5.80
C VAL A 169 -8.61 9.37 7.12
N GLY A 170 -8.59 10.52 7.77
CA GLY A 170 -9.46 10.78 8.92
C GLY A 170 -10.93 10.87 8.50
N ASN A 171 -11.28 11.92 7.73
CA ASN A 171 -12.62 12.18 7.22
C ASN A 171 -12.67 12.22 5.68
N MET A 172 -13.50 11.38 5.08
CA MET A 172 -13.66 11.28 3.63
C MET A 172 -15.07 11.74 3.22
N LYS A 173 -15.19 12.90 2.55
CA LYS A 173 -16.46 13.45 2.04
C LYS A 173 -16.54 13.39 0.52
N GLY A 174 -16.48 12.19 -0.01
CA GLY A 174 -16.27 11.90 -1.43
C GLY A 174 -14.82 11.57 -1.78
N GLY A 175 -14.58 11.26 -3.05
CA GLY A 175 -13.26 10.81 -3.54
C GLY A 175 -13.16 9.29 -3.66
N ILE A 176 -11.96 8.81 -3.99
CA ILE A 176 -11.68 7.39 -4.24
C ILE A 176 -10.43 6.95 -3.47
N ILE A 177 -10.50 5.79 -2.81
CA ILE A 177 -9.35 5.05 -2.31
C ILE A 177 -9.28 3.70 -3.02
N GLU A 178 -8.14 3.38 -3.65
CA GLU A 178 -8.02 2.18 -4.50
C GLU A 178 -6.66 1.48 -4.35
N ASN A 179 -6.67 0.16 -4.15
CA ASN A 179 -5.43 -0.64 -4.06
C ASN A 179 -4.49 -0.15 -2.95
N CYS A 180 -5.06 0.22 -1.80
CA CYS A 180 -4.32 0.73 -0.66
C CYS A 180 -4.40 -0.22 0.53
N TYR A 181 -3.46 -0.09 1.46
CA TYR A 181 -3.44 -0.96 2.63
C TYR A 181 -2.82 -0.32 3.85
N ASN A 182 -3.13 -0.92 5.01
CA ASN A 182 -2.55 -0.57 6.29
C ASN A 182 -1.99 -1.80 6.99
N GLU A 183 -0.72 -1.73 7.36
CA GLU A 183 -0.01 -2.65 8.26
C GLU A 183 0.30 -2.00 9.62
N GLY A 184 0.22 -0.66 9.70
CA GLY A 184 0.54 0.11 10.90
C GLY A 184 -0.54 0.08 11.98
N LEU A 185 -0.16 0.51 13.18
CA LEU A 185 -1.08 0.62 14.32
C LEU A 185 -1.95 1.87 14.19
N VAL A 186 -3.27 1.72 14.27
CA VAL A 186 -4.23 2.84 14.38
C VAL A 186 -4.84 2.85 15.78
N THR A 187 -4.82 4.00 16.46
CA THR A 187 -5.38 4.19 17.80
C THR A 187 -6.25 5.45 17.85
N GLY A 188 -7.56 5.26 18.07
CA GLY A 188 -8.49 6.32 18.46
C GLY A 188 -8.41 6.59 19.97
N ILE A 189 -8.07 7.82 20.35
CA ILE A 189 -7.84 8.28 21.72
C ILE A 189 -8.94 9.27 22.11
N GLY A 190 -9.73 8.94 23.14
CA GLY A 190 -10.68 9.88 23.75
C GLY A 190 -11.88 10.29 22.88
N GLY A 191 -11.85 9.99 21.58
CA GLY A 191 -12.96 10.18 20.64
C GLY A 191 -13.99 9.06 20.69
N SER A 192 -15.21 9.37 20.28
CA SER A 192 -16.32 8.41 20.16
C SER A 192 -16.76 8.16 18.73
N PHE A 193 -16.23 8.91 17.75
CA PHE A 193 -16.74 8.89 16.38
C PHE A 193 -15.69 8.39 15.39
N GLY A 194 -15.80 7.12 15.01
CA GLY A 194 -15.13 6.53 13.84
C GLY A 194 -13.62 6.30 14.01
N THR A 195 -13.22 5.07 14.33
CA THR A 195 -11.84 4.60 14.17
C THR A 195 -11.78 3.45 13.17
N GLY A 196 -11.10 3.64 12.04
CA GLY A 196 -10.97 2.61 11.01
C GLY A 196 -9.52 2.28 10.67
N GLY A 197 -9.25 1.05 10.24
CA GLY A 197 -7.91 0.67 9.79
C GLY A 197 -7.39 1.50 8.61
N LEU A 198 -8.29 2.00 7.74
CA LEU A 198 -7.94 2.86 6.60
C LEU A 198 -8.59 4.24 6.66
N ILE A 199 -9.88 4.29 7.00
CA ILE A 199 -10.68 5.53 7.02
C ILE A 199 -11.37 5.67 8.37
N GLY A 200 -11.30 6.83 9.02
CA GLY A 200 -12.08 7.08 10.23
C GLY A 200 -13.57 7.17 9.93
N VAL A 201 -13.96 8.16 9.13
CA VAL A 201 -15.34 8.50 8.75
C VAL A 201 -15.47 8.60 7.23
N GLY A 202 -16.47 7.94 6.65
CA GLY A 202 -16.72 7.93 5.20
C GLY A 202 -18.14 8.37 4.82
N GLU A 203 -18.23 9.39 3.98
CA GLU A 203 -19.46 9.89 3.35
C GLU A 203 -19.26 10.06 1.84
N TYR A 204 -20.22 9.64 1.00
CA TYR A 204 -20.25 9.83 -0.47
C TYR A 204 -19.04 9.30 -1.28
N GLY A 205 -18.07 8.67 -0.64
CA GLY A 205 -16.84 8.17 -1.22
C GLY A 205 -16.89 6.70 -1.62
N LYS A 206 -15.79 6.23 -2.21
CA LYS A 206 -15.60 4.82 -2.56
C LYS A 206 -14.24 4.33 -2.10
N ILE A 207 -14.21 3.17 -1.46
CA ILE A 207 -13.01 2.40 -1.20
C ILE A 207 -13.09 1.05 -1.92
N THR A 208 -12.04 0.72 -2.67
CA THR A 208 -11.99 -0.52 -3.47
C THR A 208 -10.65 -1.22 -3.40
N ASN A 209 -10.69 -2.55 -3.35
CA ASN A 209 -9.49 -3.38 -3.40
C ASN A 209 -8.48 -2.99 -2.31
N CYS A 210 -8.95 -2.79 -1.09
CA CYS A 210 -8.09 -2.34 0.01
C CYS A 210 -8.08 -3.35 1.16
N TYR A 211 -7.05 -3.30 2.00
CA TYR A 211 -6.99 -4.19 3.15
C TYR A 211 -6.32 -3.59 4.38
N ASN A 212 -6.63 -4.19 5.52
CA ASN A 212 -5.99 -3.89 6.79
C ASN A 212 -5.46 -5.16 7.45
N THR A 213 -4.16 -5.17 7.75
CA THR A 213 -3.49 -6.17 8.60
C THR A 213 -2.97 -5.53 9.89
N GLY A 214 -2.91 -4.20 9.94
CA GLY A 214 -2.54 -3.43 11.13
C GLY A 214 -3.59 -3.53 12.25
N MET A 215 -3.13 -3.42 13.49
CA MET A 215 -4.03 -3.42 14.65
C MET A 215 -4.84 -2.12 14.70
N VAL A 216 -6.12 -2.23 15.01
CA VAL A 216 -7.01 -1.07 15.23
C VAL A 216 -7.44 -1.04 16.69
N LYS A 217 -7.15 0.05 17.38
CA LYS A 217 -7.58 0.33 18.75
C LYS A 217 -8.53 1.50 18.77
N GLY A 218 -9.66 1.40 19.45
CA GLY A 218 -10.60 2.53 19.56
C GLY A 218 -11.54 2.43 20.75
N VAL A 219 -12.44 3.40 20.86
CA VAL A 219 -13.49 3.40 21.89
C VAL A 219 -14.80 2.91 21.26
N SER A 220 -15.44 3.73 20.43
CA SER A 220 -16.68 3.40 19.72
C SER A 220 -16.52 3.55 18.20
N ASP A 221 -17.42 2.92 17.44
CA ASP A 221 -17.44 2.93 15.97
C ASP A 221 -16.10 2.48 15.39
N VAL A 222 -15.70 1.26 15.79
CA VAL A 222 -14.39 0.71 15.43
C VAL A 222 -14.54 -0.33 14.33
N GLY A 223 -13.90 -0.07 13.19
CA GLY A 223 -13.92 -0.96 12.03
C GLY A 223 -12.53 -1.35 11.54
N GLY A 224 -12.38 -2.56 11.01
CA GLY A 224 -11.11 -2.97 10.40
C GLY A 224 -10.75 -2.18 9.14
N ILE A 225 -11.75 -1.61 8.44
CA ILE A 225 -11.56 -0.80 7.23
C ILE A 225 -12.01 0.64 7.45
N VAL A 226 -13.28 0.82 7.84
CA VAL A 226 -13.87 2.15 8.09
C VAL A 226 -14.49 2.19 9.48
N GLY A 227 -14.27 3.23 10.27
CA GLY A 227 -14.91 3.36 11.58
C GLY A 227 -16.41 3.60 11.47
N TYR A 228 -16.77 4.71 10.82
CA TYR A 228 -18.15 5.15 10.62
C TYR A 228 -18.46 5.40 9.13
N VAL A 229 -19.61 4.92 8.68
CA VAL A 229 -20.07 5.06 7.29
C VAL A 229 -21.46 5.68 7.25
N ASP A 230 -21.64 6.70 6.43
CA ASP A 230 -22.94 7.33 6.17
C ASP A 230 -23.12 7.67 4.68
N LYS A 231 -24.36 7.95 4.30
CA LYS A 231 -24.80 8.36 2.97
C LYS A 231 -24.46 7.26 1.95
N ASN A 232 -24.15 7.64 0.71
CA ASN A 232 -23.90 6.68 -0.38
C ASN A 232 -22.43 6.21 -0.41
N PHE A 233 -21.78 6.03 0.74
CA PHE A 233 -20.41 5.52 0.77
C PHE A 233 -20.36 4.04 0.36
N THR A 234 -19.35 3.66 -0.41
CA THR A 234 -19.21 2.30 -0.95
C THR A 234 -17.90 1.65 -0.53
N ILE A 235 -17.97 0.45 0.03
CA ILE A 235 -16.86 -0.43 0.35
C ILE A 235 -16.99 -1.68 -0.53
N ASP A 236 -15.99 -1.95 -1.37
CA ASP A 236 -16.06 -3.07 -2.30
C ASP A 236 -14.71 -3.77 -2.44
N ASN A 237 -14.71 -5.10 -2.40
CA ASN A 237 -13.50 -5.92 -2.46
C ASN A 237 -12.46 -5.54 -1.40
N CYS A 238 -12.86 -5.48 -0.13
CA CYS A 238 -11.98 -5.16 0.97
C CYS A 238 -11.84 -6.33 1.94
N TYR A 239 -10.71 -6.42 2.66
CA TYR A 239 -10.60 -7.38 3.74
C TYR A 239 -9.83 -6.90 4.95
N ASN A 240 -10.22 -7.39 6.11
CA ASN A 240 -9.51 -7.17 7.37
C ASN A 240 -8.93 -8.49 7.93
N CYS A 241 -7.65 -8.44 8.27
CA CYS A 241 -6.93 -9.45 9.04
C CYS A 241 -6.38 -8.86 10.36
N GLY A 242 -6.36 -7.53 10.48
CA GLY A 242 -5.88 -6.84 11.66
C GLY A 242 -6.77 -7.12 12.87
N MET A 243 -6.15 -7.27 14.03
CA MET A 243 -6.88 -7.39 15.30
C MET A 243 -7.57 -6.06 15.63
N ILE A 244 -8.83 -6.14 16.02
CA ILE A 244 -9.62 -5.00 16.47
C ILE A 244 -9.78 -5.08 17.99
N ASN A 245 -9.34 -4.03 18.68
CA ASN A 245 -9.48 -3.89 20.12
C ASN A 245 -10.25 -2.61 20.45
N ALA A 246 -11.44 -2.78 21.02
CA ALA A 246 -12.33 -1.68 21.31
C ALA A 246 -12.95 -1.83 22.70
N SER A 247 -13.30 -0.71 23.31
CA SER A 247 -13.81 -0.67 24.70
C SER A 247 -15.24 -0.14 24.85
N GLY A 248 -15.84 0.37 23.76
CA GLY A 248 -17.15 1.03 23.75
C GLY A 248 -18.20 0.31 22.90
N LEU A 249 -18.91 1.08 22.06
CA LEU A 249 -20.05 0.60 21.26
C LEU A 249 -19.65 0.39 19.79
N PHE A 250 -20.37 -0.51 19.12
CA PHE A 250 -20.35 -0.71 17.66
C PHE A 250 -18.96 -1.05 17.09
N VAL A 251 -18.69 -2.33 17.05
CA VAL A 251 -17.41 -2.87 16.56
C VAL A 251 -17.68 -3.90 15.50
N GLY A 252 -17.17 -3.67 14.30
CA GLY A 252 -17.32 -4.57 13.17
C GLY A 252 -15.99 -4.90 12.52
N GLY A 253 -15.88 -6.10 11.97
CA GLY A 253 -14.67 -6.52 11.28
C GLY A 253 -14.28 -5.65 10.09
N LEU A 254 -15.26 -5.04 9.41
CA LEU A 254 -15.02 -4.08 8.32
C LEU A 254 -15.46 -2.67 8.70
N VAL A 255 -16.67 -2.53 9.25
CA VAL A 255 -17.28 -1.24 9.60
C VAL A 255 -17.76 -1.24 11.04
N GLY A 256 -17.41 -0.22 11.83
CA GLY A 256 -17.94 -0.05 13.19
C GLY A 256 -19.44 0.22 13.17
N LEU A 257 -19.82 1.40 12.67
CA LEU A 257 -21.22 1.82 12.53
C LEU A 257 -21.52 2.22 11.08
N MET A 258 -22.60 1.67 10.53
CA MET A 258 -23.08 2.00 9.18
C MET A 258 -24.47 2.61 9.23
N TYR A 259 -24.56 3.92 9.07
CA TYR A 259 -25.82 4.63 9.03
C TYR A 259 -26.55 4.45 7.69
N ALA A 260 -25.81 4.52 6.58
CA ALA A 260 -26.24 4.19 5.23
C ALA A 260 -25.01 3.88 4.38
N GLY A 261 -25.14 3.07 3.33
CA GLY A 261 -24.01 2.75 2.45
C GLY A 261 -24.10 1.39 1.79
N THR A 262 -23.01 0.95 1.15
CA THR A 262 -22.92 -0.36 0.50
C THR A 262 -21.61 -1.05 0.84
N ILE A 263 -21.69 -2.32 1.24
CA ILE A 263 -20.54 -3.21 1.44
C ILE A 263 -20.71 -4.45 0.56
N THR A 264 -19.75 -4.69 -0.32
CA THR A 264 -19.78 -5.85 -1.21
C THR A 264 -18.47 -6.61 -1.31
N ASN A 265 -18.58 -7.92 -1.56
CA ASN A 265 -17.46 -8.78 -1.96
C ASN A 265 -16.26 -8.74 -1.01
N SER A 266 -16.53 -8.67 0.29
CA SER A 266 -15.52 -8.33 1.31
C SER A 266 -15.50 -9.37 2.42
N TYR A 267 -14.40 -9.47 3.17
CA TYR A 267 -14.35 -10.44 4.26
C TYR A 267 -13.53 -9.99 5.46
N ASN A 268 -13.86 -10.51 6.64
CA ASN A 268 -13.09 -10.33 7.85
C ASN A 268 -12.59 -11.67 8.41
N ILE A 269 -11.29 -11.74 8.69
CA ILE A 269 -10.68 -12.82 9.48
C ILE A 269 -9.87 -12.28 10.66
N GLY A 270 -9.87 -10.96 10.87
CA GLY A 270 -9.26 -10.33 12.02
C GLY A 270 -10.07 -10.59 13.29
N MET A 271 -9.36 -10.98 14.35
CA MET A 271 -9.94 -11.19 15.66
C MET A 271 -10.51 -9.87 16.22
N ILE A 272 -11.69 -9.95 16.84
CA ILE A 272 -12.25 -8.82 17.59
C ILE A 272 -12.23 -9.18 19.06
N SER A 273 -11.50 -8.41 19.88
CA SER A 273 -11.32 -8.74 21.30
C SER A 273 -12.59 -8.49 22.12
N ASP A 274 -12.80 -9.32 23.13
CA ASP A 274 -13.92 -9.20 24.08
C ASP A 274 -13.85 -7.87 24.86
N GLY A 275 -15.00 -7.19 25.02
CA GLY A 275 -15.06 -5.89 25.69
C GLY A 275 -16.14 -4.92 25.18
N PRO A 276 -16.48 -4.88 23.88
CA PRO A 276 -17.50 -3.96 23.38
C PRO A 276 -18.93 -4.50 23.55
N LEU A 277 -19.93 -3.60 23.59
CA LEU A 277 -21.34 -3.97 23.84
C LEU A 277 -22.09 -4.46 22.58
N PHE A 278 -21.67 -4.04 21.40
CA PHE A 278 -22.25 -4.46 20.11
C PHE A 278 -21.12 -4.84 19.17
N VAL A 279 -20.89 -6.13 19.00
CA VAL A 279 -19.79 -6.69 18.22
C VAL A 279 -20.34 -7.63 17.16
N ASN A 280 -19.94 -7.41 15.91
CA ASN A 280 -20.34 -8.23 14.78
C ASN A 280 -19.14 -8.48 13.85
N ALA A 281 -19.22 -9.51 13.02
CA ALA A 281 -18.05 -9.95 12.27
C ALA A 281 -17.75 -9.05 11.07
N ILE A 282 -18.75 -8.32 10.54
CA ILE A 282 -18.59 -7.39 9.42
C ILE A 282 -18.98 -5.96 9.79
N VAL A 283 -20.21 -5.74 10.27
CA VAL A 283 -20.73 -4.40 10.61
C VAL A 283 -21.21 -4.38 12.05
N GLY A 284 -20.59 -3.56 12.91
CA GLY A 284 -20.90 -3.50 14.33
C GLY A 284 -22.36 -3.16 14.63
N ALA A 285 -22.90 -2.14 13.95
CA ALA A 285 -24.34 -1.88 13.90
C ALA A 285 -24.74 -1.13 12.63
N THR A 286 -26.03 -1.21 12.32
CA THR A 286 -26.68 -0.45 11.26
C THR A 286 -27.82 0.37 11.87
N ASP A 287 -27.92 1.66 11.55
CA ASP A 287 -28.89 2.52 12.26
C ASP A 287 -30.10 2.96 11.43
N MET A 288 -30.05 2.98 10.08
CA MET A 288 -31.24 3.20 9.23
C MET A 288 -31.10 2.61 7.82
N ASP A 289 -32.23 2.31 7.17
CA ASP A 289 -32.27 2.00 5.75
C ASP A 289 -32.24 3.29 4.89
N PRO A 290 -31.56 3.29 3.72
CA PRO A 290 -31.12 2.10 2.99
C PRO A 290 -29.62 1.81 3.14
N PHE A 291 -29.28 0.63 3.65
CA PHE A 291 -27.95 0.04 3.48
C PHE A 291 -28.00 -1.23 2.63
N VAL A 292 -26.87 -1.58 2.00
CA VAL A 292 -26.74 -2.80 1.21
C VAL A 292 -25.50 -3.56 1.66
N ILE A 293 -25.69 -4.77 2.18
CA ILE A 293 -24.59 -5.70 2.43
C ILE A 293 -24.80 -6.93 1.55
N LYS A 294 -23.79 -7.35 0.81
CA LYS A 294 -23.88 -8.50 -0.09
C LYS A 294 -22.53 -9.15 -0.32
N ASN A 295 -22.52 -10.49 -0.35
CA ASN A 295 -21.30 -11.25 -0.66
C ASN A 295 -20.18 -10.93 0.36
N CYS A 296 -20.56 -10.83 1.64
CA CYS A 296 -19.65 -10.55 2.73
C CYS A 296 -19.44 -11.78 3.62
N TYR A 297 -18.22 -12.01 4.09
CA TYR A 297 -17.86 -13.28 4.71
C TYR A 297 -16.96 -13.12 5.92
N TYR A 298 -17.05 -14.05 6.86
CA TYR A 298 -16.14 -14.12 7.99
C TYR A 298 -15.93 -15.55 8.47
N SER A 299 -14.88 -15.76 9.27
CA SER A 299 -14.65 -17.02 9.97
C SER A 299 -14.83 -16.85 11.47
N LYS A 300 -15.86 -17.49 12.04
CA LYS A 300 -16.10 -17.47 13.49
C LYS A 300 -14.92 -17.99 14.31
N GLU A 301 -14.17 -18.94 13.75
CA GLU A 301 -12.99 -19.56 14.37
C GLU A 301 -11.86 -18.54 14.59
N LEU A 302 -11.79 -17.53 13.71
CA LEU A 302 -10.75 -16.49 13.76
C LEU A 302 -11.25 -15.20 14.39
N THR A 303 -12.50 -14.82 14.14
CA THR A 303 -13.06 -13.56 14.64
C THR A 303 -13.49 -13.63 16.10
N ASN A 304 -13.73 -14.84 16.63
CA ASN A 304 -14.39 -15.10 17.91
C ASN A 304 -15.84 -14.58 17.98
N ILE A 305 -16.47 -14.36 16.83
CA ILE A 305 -17.86 -13.89 16.74
C ILE A 305 -18.77 -15.04 16.33
N GLY A 306 -19.91 -15.16 17.02
CA GLY A 306 -20.96 -16.14 16.71
C GLY A 306 -21.63 -15.90 15.37
N GLU A 307 -22.76 -16.57 15.14
CA GLU A 307 -23.54 -16.40 13.91
C GLU A 307 -24.14 -15.00 13.82
N GLU A 308 -23.83 -14.29 12.72
CA GLU A 308 -24.39 -12.98 12.41
C GLU A 308 -25.61 -13.17 11.48
N ILE A 309 -26.77 -12.68 11.90
CA ILE A 309 -28.05 -12.85 11.19
C ILE A 309 -28.33 -11.76 10.14
N THR A 310 -27.41 -10.81 9.96
CA THR A 310 -27.52 -9.72 9.01
C THR A 310 -27.48 -10.25 7.57
N ASN A 311 -28.49 -9.89 6.76
CA ASN A 311 -28.58 -10.34 5.37
C ASN A 311 -27.34 -9.93 4.55
N GLY A 312 -26.87 -10.84 3.70
CA GLY A 312 -25.72 -10.62 2.82
C GLY A 312 -24.36 -10.93 3.45
N ILE A 313 -24.35 -11.31 4.73
CA ILE A 313 -23.18 -11.81 5.46
C ILE A 313 -23.31 -13.33 5.61
N SER A 314 -22.21 -14.05 5.50
CA SER A 314 -22.18 -15.50 5.68
C SER A 314 -20.93 -15.97 6.39
N GLU A 315 -21.12 -16.81 7.41
CA GLU A 315 -20.03 -17.51 8.08
C GLU A 315 -19.43 -18.59 7.17
N LYS A 316 -18.12 -18.78 7.29
CA LYS A 316 -17.33 -19.81 6.59
C LYS A 316 -16.23 -20.36 7.49
N SER A 317 -15.97 -21.66 7.39
CA SER A 317 -14.79 -22.24 8.05
C SER A 317 -13.49 -21.72 7.44
N VAL A 318 -12.38 -21.86 8.15
CA VAL A 318 -11.05 -21.51 7.62
C VAL A 318 -10.75 -22.26 6.32
N GLU A 319 -11.08 -23.55 6.25
CA GLU A 319 -10.89 -24.38 5.06
C GLU A 319 -11.74 -23.90 3.88
N GLU A 320 -13.01 -23.55 4.13
CA GLU A 320 -13.87 -23.01 3.09
C GLU A 320 -13.33 -21.69 2.55
N MET A 321 -12.89 -20.79 3.42
CA MET A 321 -12.35 -19.49 3.00
C MET A 321 -11.02 -19.61 2.24
N LYS A 322 -10.25 -20.71 2.40
CA LYS A 322 -9.03 -20.94 1.61
C LYS A 322 -9.28 -21.70 0.30
N ALA A 323 -10.50 -22.19 0.08
CA ALA A 323 -10.83 -22.98 -1.10
C ALA A 323 -11.01 -22.11 -2.36
N ALA A 324 -10.74 -22.71 -3.53
CA ALA A 324 -10.95 -22.05 -4.83
C ALA A 324 -12.42 -21.65 -5.08
N SER A 325 -13.37 -22.39 -4.50
CA SER A 325 -14.80 -22.06 -4.56
C SER A 325 -15.10 -20.72 -3.88
N PHE A 326 -14.38 -20.38 -2.80
CA PHE A 326 -14.56 -19.11 -2.11
C PHE A 326 -14.03 -17.92 -2.93
N ILE A 327 -12.92 -18.11 -3.66
CA ILE A 327 -12.45 -17.10 -4.64
C ILE A 327 -13.50 -16.85 -5.72
N THR A 328 -14.17 -17.91 -6.20
CA THR A 328 -15.25 -17.80 -7.18
C THR A 328 -16.44 -17.02 -6.61
N LEU A 329 -16.76 -17.28 -5.35
CA LEU A 329 -17.83 -16.61 -4.60
C LEU A 329 -17.54 -15.11 -4.43
N LEU A 330 -16.35 -14.75 -3.93
CA LEU A 330 -15.91 -13.36 -3.79
C LEU A 330 -15.92 -12.61 -5.12
N ASN A 331 -15.48 -13.26 -6.20
CA ASN A 331 -15.53 -12.65 -7.52
C ASN A 331 -16.96 -12.49 -8.03
N GLY A 332 -17.91 -13.38 -7.73
CA GLY A 332 -19.35 -13.14 -7.98
C GLY A 332 -19.73 -12.75 -9.42
N GLY A 333 -18.90 -13.07 -10.43
CA GLY A 333 -19.08 -12.66 -11.83
C GLY A 333 -18.46 -11.31 -12.21
N GLN A 334 -17.66 -10.69 -11.32
CA GLN A 334 -16.89 -9.48 -11.58
C GLN A 334 -15.94 -9.66 -12.79
N ASN A 335 -15.88 -8.64 -13.65
CA ASN A 335 -14.96 -8.55 -14.78
C ASN A 335 -14.41 -7.12 -14.90
N PRO A 336 -13.11 -6.87 -14.66
CA PRO A 336 -12.09 -7.85 -14.29
C PRO A 336 -12.35 -8.48 -12.91
N ILE A 337 -11.76 -9.66 -12.67
CA ILE A 337 -11.78 -10.28 -11.34
C ILE A 337 -10.97 -9.43 -10.35
N ALA A 338 -11.44 -9.37 -9.11
CA ALA A 338 -10.78 -8.65 -8.02
C ALA A 338 -9.94 -9.57 -7.13
N TRP A 339 -10.35 -10.83 -6.99
CA TRP A 339 -9.76 -11.80 -6.05
C TRP A 339 -9.04 -12.93 -6.76
N THR A 340 -7.92 -13.37 -6.18
CA THR A 340 -7.11 -14.49 -6.65
C THR A 340 -6.59 -15.33 -5.49
N ALA A 341 -6.04 -16.50 -5.80
CA ALA A 341 -5.44 -17.38 -4.81
C ALA A 341 -4.12 -16.80 -4.29
N ASP A 342 -3.88 -16.95 -2.99
CA ASP A 342 -2.63 -16.57 -2.36
C ASP A 342 -1.54 -17.61 -2.58
N THR A 343 -1.02 -17.65 -3.80
CA THR A 343 0.03 -18.60 -4.22
C THR A 343 1.40 -18.32 -3.59
N ARG A 344 1.56 -17.17 -2.93
CA ARG A 344 2.80 -16.71 -2.30
C ARG A 344 2.73 -16.65 -0.78
N ASN A 345 1.62 -17.08 -0.19
CA ASN A 345 1.38 -17.06 1.24
C ASN A 345 1.51 -15.65 1.87
N ILE A 346 1.10 -14.61 1.14
CA ILE A 346 1.04 -13.20 1.59
C ILE A 346 0.01 -13.02 2.69
N ASN A 347 -1.11 -13.75 2.60
CA ASN A 347 -2.24 -13.67 3.50
C ASN A 347 -2.59 -15.05 4.08
N GLY A 348 -1.56 -15.84 4.42
CA GLY A 348 -1.74 -17.15 5.07
C GLY A 348 -2.57 -18.17 4.27
N GLY A 349 -2.64 -18.02 2.95
CA GLY A 349 -3.43 -18.86 2.06
C GLY A 349 -4.89 -18.45 1.89
N PHE A 350 -5.35 -17.38 2.55
CA PHE A 350 -6.65 -16.76 2.27
C PHE A 350 -6.59 -15.96 0.96
N PRO A 351 -7.71 -15.76 0.24
CA PRO A 351 -7.70 -15.01 -1.01
C PRO A 351 -7.10 -13.62 -0.85
N ILE A 352 -6.31 -13.22 -1.83
CA ILE A 352 -5.74 -11.88 -1.93
C ILE A 352 -6.33 -11.17 -3.14
N LEU A 353 -6.20 -9.85 -3.16
CA LEU A 353 -6.56 -9.04 -4.30
C LEU A 353 -5.57 -9.28 -5.44
N VAL A 354 -6.04 -9.19 -6.68
CA VAL A 354 -5.21 -9.47 -7.87
C VAL A 354 -3.96 -8.59 -7.90
N TRP A 355 -4.06 -7.32 -7.52
CA TRP A 355 -2.91 -6.41 -7.48
C TRP A 355 -1.84 -6.86 -6.47
N GLN A 356 -2.24 -7.51 -5.35
CA GLN A 356 -1.30 -8.06 -4.36
C GLN A 356 -0.55 -9.29 -4.89
N SER A 357 -1.12 -10.01 -5.86
CA SER A 357 -0.47 -11.20 -6.45
C SER A 357 0.65 -10.86 -7.41
N SER A 358 0.69 -9.60 -7.88
CA SER A 358 1.78 -9.12 -8.73
C SER A 358 3.09 -9.20 -7.94
N PRO A 359 4.13 -9.87 -8.46
CA PRO A 359 5.46 -9.68 -7.92
C PRO A 359 5.78 -8.20 -8.11
N VAL A 360 5.70 -7.41 -7.04
CA VAL A 360 6.33 -6.10 -7.00
C VAL A 360 7.82 -6.41 -7.16
N THR A 361 8.29 -6.43 -8.40
CA THR A 361 9.71 -6.26 -8.69
C THR A 361 10.02 -4.85 -8.23
N GLY A 362 10.49 -4.72 -7.00
CA GLY A 362 11.39 -3.65 -6.62
C GLY A 362 12.57 -3.70 -7.56
N ILE A 363 12.38 -3.02 -8.70
CA ILE A 363 13.24 -2.56 -9.78
C ILE A 363 12.23 -2.25 -10.88
N GLN A 364 11.78 -0.99 -10.96
CA GLN A 364 11.49 -0.46 -12.28
C GLN A 364 12.84 -0.41 -12.99
N ASN A 365 13.19 -1.49 -13.70
CA ASN A 365 13.92 -1.26 -14.91
C ASN A 365 12.91 -0.61 -15.84
N ALA A 366 13.29 0.53 -16.40
CA ALA A 366 12.79 0.93 -17.69
C ALA A 366 12.76 -0.30 -18.62
N ASN A 367 12.00 -0.25 -19.70
CA ASN A 367 12.20 -1.18 -20.80
C ASN A 367 13.63 -1.03 -21.35
N GLU A 368 14.64 -1.54 -20.65
CA GLU A 368 15.96 -1.79 -21.14
C GLU A 368 15.88 -3.15 -21.80
N LYS A 369 15.75 -3.09 -23.12
CA LYS A 369 16.16 -4.15 -24.02
C LYS A 369 17.53 -4.64 -23.53
N THR A 370 17.60 -5.81 -22.89
CA THR A 370 18.86 -6.36 -22.40
C THR A 370 19.77 -6.61 -23.60
N ASP A 371 20.97 -6.05 -23.57
CA ASP A 371 21.92 -6.17 -24.69
C ASP A 371 22.47 -7.59 -24.89
N CYS A 372 22.27 -8.46 -23.90
CA CYS A 372 22.68 -9.86 -23.94
C CYS A 372 21.73 -10.72 -23.11
N ASN A 373 21.07 -11.68 -23.76
CA ASN A 373 20.29 -12.73 -23.12
C ASN A 373 21.08 -14.03 -23.12
N ILE A 374 21.13 -14.72 -21.97
CA ILE A 374 21.81 -16.01 -21.82
C ILE A 374 20.80 -17.00 -21.23
N TYR A 375 20.48 -18.05 -21.97
CA TYR A 375 19.49 -19.05 -21.57
C TYR A 375 19.89 -20.45 -22.05
N VAL A 376 19.12 -21.47 -21.64
CA VAL A 376 19.37 -22.86 -22.03
C VAL A 376 18.23 -23.38 -22.89
N VAL A 377 18.58 -23.99 -24.02
CA VAL A 377 17.67 -24.80 -24.83
C VAL A 377 18.24 -26.20 -24.90
N ASP A 378 17.51 -27.17 -24.35
CA ASP A 378 17.94 -28.56 -24.18
C ASP A 378 19.28 -28.65 -23.41
N LYS A 379 20.35 -29.07 -24.11
CA LYS A 379 21.73 -29.15 -23.60
C LYS A 379 22.64 -28.02 -24.08
N SER A 380 22.07 -26.97 -24.69
CA SER A 380 22.82 -25.88 -25.27
C SER A 380 22.62 -24.58 -24.51
N ILE A 381 23.72 -23.91 -24.21
CA ILE A 381 23.73 -22.53 -23.74
C ILE A 381 23.57 -21.64 -24.98
N VAL A 382 22.50 -20.87 -25.01
CA VAL A 382 22.20 -19.91 -26.07
C VAL A 382 22.46 -18.50 -25.55
N VAL A 383 23.20 -17.73 -26.34
CA VAL A 383 23.48 -16.33 -26.09
C VAL A 383 22.97 -15.51 -27.27
N GLU A 384 22.14 -14.52 -26.98
CA GLU A 384 21.61 -13.58 -27.96
C GLU A 384 21.93 -12.15 -27.55
N CYS A 385 22.61 -11.41 -28.43
CA CYS A 385 22.99 -10.03 -28.20
C CYS A 385 22.18 -9.08 -29.09
N SER A 386 21.87 -7.89 -28.56
CA SER A 386 21.05 -6.88 -29.25
C SER A 386 21.78 -6.26 -30.46
N GLU A 387 23.11 -6.27 -30.44
CA GLU A 387 23.99 -5.65 -31.43
C GLU A 387 24.95 -6.65 -32.09
N ASN A 388 25.33 -6.38 -33.35
CA ASN A 388 26.30 -7.18 -34.09
C ASN A 388 27.74 -6.74 -33.78
N VAL A 389 28.18 -6.98 -32.54
CA VAL A 389 29.50 -6.61 -32.02
C VAL A 389 30.25 -7.84 -31.47
N PRO A 390 31.60 -7.82 -31.39
CA PRO A 390 32.38 -8.93 -30.82
C PRO A 390 32.02 -9.19 -29.35
N CYS A 391 31.57 -10.41 -29.07
CA CYS A 391 31.18 -10.88 -27.74
C CYS A 391 32.14 -11.98 -27.27
N GLN A 392 32.67 -11.89 -26.05
CA GLN A 392 33.51 -12.94 -25.46
C GLN A 392 32.74 -13.73 -24.40
N MET A 393 32.39 -14.98 -24.70
CA MET A 393 31.76 -15.89 -23.75
C MET A 393 32.78 -16.77 -23.02
N ASN A 394 32.59 -16.97 -21.72
CA ASN A 394 33.23 -18.03 -20.94
C ASN A 394 32.17 -18.85 -20.21
N VAL A 395 32.31 -20.17 -20.19
CA VAL A 395 31.50 -21.09 -19.40
C VAL A 395 32.37 -21.69 -18.31
N ILE A 396 31.94 -21.57 -17.07
CA ILE A 396 32.71 -21.90 -15.86
C ILE A 396 31.91 -22.91 -15.06
N ASN A 397 32.53 -24.01 -14.63
CA ASN A 397 31.87 -24.95 -13.71
C ASN A 397 31.91 -24.44 -12.26
N LEU A 398 31.19 -25.10 -11.34
CA LEU A 398 31.12 -24.70 -9.93
C LEU A 398 32.46 -24.72 -9.18
N ASN A 399 33.47 -25.42 -9.70
CA ASN A 399 34.82 -25.42 -9.13
C ASN A 399 35.66 -24.22 -9.61
N GLY A 400 35.07 -23.29 -10.35
CA GLY A 400 35.72 -22.11 -10.89
C GLY A 400 36.58 -22.37 -12.13
N LYS A 401 36.51 -23.56 -12.73
CA LYS A 401 37.27 -23.90 -13.95
C LYS A 401 36.49 -23.48 -15.19
N ILE A 402 37.13 -22.68 -16.06
CA ILE A 402 36.61 -22.37 -17.40
C ILE A 402 36.64 -23.66 -18.23
N ILE A 403 35.47 -24.11 -18.68
CA ILE A 403 35.29 -25.30 -19.53
C ILE A 403 35.14 -24.96 -21.01
N ASN A 404 34.75 -23.72 -21.33
CA ASN A 404 34.73 -23.21 -22.70
C ASN A 404 34.95 -21.69 -22.69
N SER A 405 35.66 -21.18 -23.69
CA SER A 405 35.85 -19.75 -23.91
C SER A 405 35.85 -19.49 -25.42
N GLN A 406 34.96 -18.62 -25.91
CA GLN A 406 34.84 -18.36 -27.34
C GLN A 406 34.33 -16.95 -27.64
N THR A 407 34.73 -16.43 -28.79
CA THR A 407 34.25 -15.16 -29.32
C THR A 407 33.22 -15.41 -30.42
N PHE A 408 32.16 -14.61 -30.47
CA PHE A 408 31.15 -14.68 -31.53
C PHE A 408 30.60 -13.28 -31.83
N LEU A 409 29.75 -13.20 -32.85
CA LEU A 409 29.06 -11.98 -33.26
C LEU A 409 27.55 -12.19 -33.10
N GLN A 410 26.92 -11.30 -32.34
CA GLN A 410 25.47 -11.25 -32.10
C GLN A 410 24.88 -12.47 -31.39
N ASN A 411 24.78 -13.64 -32.05
CA ASN A 411 24.13 -14.82 -31.50
C ASN A 411 25.07 -16.02 -31.52
N ASN A 412 24.98 -16.87 -30.49
CA ASN A 412 25.76 -18.08 -30.41
C ASN A 412 25.05 -19.16 -29.60
N SER A 413 25.29 -20.42 -29.94
CA SER A 413 24.82 -21.59 -29.19
C SER A 413 25.98 -22.55 -28.96
N LEU A 414 26.13 -23.01 -27.72
CA LEU A 414 27.17 -23.94 -27.28
C LEU A 414 26.54 -25.14 -26.58
N ASN A 415 26.74 -26.33 -27.14
CA ASN A 415 26.30 -27.57 -26.53
C ASN A 415 27.24 -27.98 -25.38
N ILE A 416 26.66 -28.30 -24.21
CA ILE A 416 27.36 -28.83 -23.05
C ILE A 416 26.85 -30.25 -22.80
N THR A 417 27.74 -31.23 -22.93
CA THR A 417 27.37 -32.66 -22.85
C THR A 417 27.06 -33.12 -21.43
N ASP A 418 27.75 -32.53 -20.46
CA ASP A 418 27.69 -32.92 -19.06
C ASP A 418 26.55 -32.17 -18.35
N SER A 419 25.72 -32.93 -17.63
CA SER A 419 24.68 -32.33 -16.78
C SER A 419 25.34 -31.65 -15.58
N GLY A 420 24.88 -30.45 -15.24
CA GLY A 420 25.50 -29.68 -14.18
C GLY A 420 25.08 -28.22 -14.15
N ILE A 421 25.65 -27.50 -13.18
CA ILE A 421 25.45 -26.06 -13.02
C ILE A 421 26.70 -25.35 -13.54
N TYR A 422 26.49 -24.36 -14.39
CA TYR A 422 27.55 -23.55 -14.97
C TYR A 422 27.27 -22.06 -14.77
N ILE A 423 28.34 -21.28 -14.67
CA ILE A 423 28.31 -19.82 -14.74
C ILE A 423 28.78 -19.43 -16.13
N VAL A 424 27.94 -18.71 -16.86
CA VAL A 424 28.26 -18.19 -18.19
C VAL A 424 28.50 -16.70 -18.07
N THR A 425 29.67 -16.24 -18.48
CA THR A 425 29.97 -14.81 -18.58
C THR A 425 30.10 -14.42 -20.05
N VAL A 426 29.54 -13.30 -20.45
CA VAL A 426 29.64 -12.74 -21.81
C VAL A 426 30.09 -11.30 -21.68
N ASN A 427 31.25 -10.95 -22.25
CA ASN A 427 31.72 -9.57 -22.29
C ASN A 427 31.41 -8.94 -23.65
N ILE A 428 30.75 -7.78 -23.63
CA ILE A 428 30.40 -7.00 -24.82
C ILE A 428 30.85 -5.56 -24.56
N ASN A 429 31.72 -4.99 -25.40
CA ASN A 429 32.22 -3.61 -25.27
C ASN A 429 32.74 -3.23 -23.86
N GLY A 430 33.30 -4.19 -23.12
CA GLY A 430 33.80 -3.99 -21.76
C GLY A 430 32.78 -4.18 -20.64
N GLN A 431 31.50 -4.43 -20.96
CA GLN A 431 30.46 -4.79 -20.00
C GLN A 431 30.30 -6.31 -19.91
N GLN A 432 30.23 -6.86 -18.69
CA GLN A 432 30.09 -8.30 -18.44
C GLN A 432 28.65 -8.65 -18.06
N TYR A 433 28.06 -9.60 -18.79
CA TYR A 433 26.77 -10.22 -18.49
C TYR A 433 27.04 -11.61 -17.93
N THR A 434 26.42 -11.96 -16.79
CA THR A 434 26.64 -13.25 -16.13
C THR A 434 25.32 -13.96 -15.89
N SER A 435 25.24 -15.24 -16.21
CA SER A 435 24.07 -16.08 -15.95
C SER A 435 24.47 -17.43 -15.35
N LYS A 436 23.68 -17.89 -14.38
CA LYS A 436 23.78 -19.24 -13.84
C LYS A 436 22.83 -20.13 -14.65
N VAL A 437 23.38 -21.12 -15.32
CA VAL A 437 22.62 -22.05 -16.17
C VAL A 437 22.67 -23.46 -15.60
N VAL A 438 21.58 -24.20 -15.79
CA VAL A 438 21.46 -25.61 -15.39
C VAL A 438 21.24 -26.44 -16.64
N ILE A 439 22.18 -27.34 -16.92
CA ILE A 439 22.09 -28.31 -18.02
C ILE A 439 21.62 -29.64 -17.43
N LYS A 440 20.50 -30.17 -17.94
CA LYS A 440 19.89 -31.41 -17.45
C LYS A 440 20.38 -32.64 -18.22
#